data_AF-A0AAN5CSK3-F1
#
_entry.id   AF-A0AAN5CSK3-F1
#
_cell.length_a   1.000
_cell.length_b   1.000
_cell.length_c   1.000
_cell.angle_alpha   90.00
_cell.angle_beta   90.00
_cell.angle_gamma   90.00
#
_symmetry.space_group_name_H-M   'P 1'
#
loop_
_entity.id
_entity.type
_entity.pdbx_description
1 polymer ?
#
loop_
_entity_poly.entity_id
_entity_poly.type
_entity_poly.pdbx_seq_one_letter_code
_entity_poly.pdbx_strand_id
1 'polypeptide(L)'
;NNFGVAYDYGSVLHYDPYGFALDDEIPVLTSKDANSQWSMGQRERAAFSDVAMVNALYDCAQKCPYPLVKCANGGIINSKTCAACICPYMVLSAYSFSSPSIHLYLS
;
A
#
# COMPACT_ATOMS: atom_id res chain seq x y z
N ASN A 1 -12.66 -11.90 6.91
CA ASN A 1 -13.09 -10.85 5.96
C ASN A 1 -11.88 -9.95 5.69
N ASN A 2 -11.56 -9.67 4.42
CA ASN A 2 -10.42 -8.84 3.98
C ASN A 2 -10.87 -7.50 3.36
N PHE A 3 -12.15 -7.12 3.52
CA PHE A 3 -12.70 -5.86 3.00
C PHE A 3 -12.53 -5.66 1.48
N GLY A 4 -12.39 -6.75 0.72
CA GLY A 4 -12.16 -6.70 -0.73
C GLY A 4 -10.73 -6.32 -1.15
N VAL A 5 -9.79 -6.23 -0.21
CA VAL A 5 -8.37 -5.93 -0.50
C VAL A 5 -7.62 -7.21 -0.87
N ALA A 6 -6.96 -7.21 -2.03
CA ALA A 6 -6.15 -8.33 -2.50
C ALA A 6 -4.86 -8.49 -1.67
N TYR A 7 -4.24 -9.68 -1.74
CA TYR A 7 -2.95 -9.91 -1.08
C TYR A 7 -1.89 -9.02 -1.71
N ASP A 8 -1.20 -8.23 -0.89
CA ASP A 8 -0.19 -7.28 -1.33
C ASP A 8 1.18 -7.69 -0.80
N TYR A 9 2.02 -8.20 -1.71
CA TYR A 9 3.42 -8.53 -1.41
C TYR A 9 4.23 -7.31 -0.95
N GLY A 10 3.86 -6.11 -1.41
CA GLY A 10 4.48 -4.85 -1.03
C GLY A 10 3.93 -4.22 0.24
N SER A 11 3.01 -4.89 0.96
CA SER A 11 2.53 -4.43 2.26
C SER A 11 3.69 -4.24 3.23
N VAL A 12 3.65 -3.15 4.02
CA VAL A 12 4.67 -2.91 5.06
C VAL A 12 4.62 -3.97 6.17
N LEU A 13 3.50 -4.68 6.24
CA LEU A 13 3.24 -5.78 7.17
C LEU A 13 3.78 -7.11 6.63
N HIS A 14 4.18 -7.18 5.36
CA HIS A 14 4.70 -8.41 4.77
C HIS A 14 6.12 -8.70 5.28
N TYR A 15 6.39 -9.96 5.62
CA TYR A 15 7.73 -10.41 6.00
C TYR A 15 8.73 -10.24 4.85
N ASP A 16 9.98 -10.06 5.22
CA ASP A 16 11.10 -10.17 4.29
C ASP A 16 11.27 -11.64 3.84
N PRO A 17 11.63 -11.91 2.57
CA PRO A 17 11.82 -13.28 2.08
C PRO A 17 12.79 -14.14 2.88
N TYR A 18 13.78 -13.51 3.52
CA TYR A 18 14.83 -14.15 4.31
C TYR A 18 14.60 -14.03 5.81
N GLY A 19 13.46 -13.46 6.24
CA GLY A 19 13.14 -13.28 7.64
C GLY A 19 13.17 -14.61 8.41
N PHE A 20 14.05 -14.70 9.41
CA PHE A 20 14.27 -15.91 10.24
C PHE A 20 14.83 -17.12 9.48
N ALA A 21 15.51 -16.92 8.35
CA ALA A 21 16.23 -18.00 7.67
C ALA A 21 17.34 -18.58 8.56
N LEU A 22 17.58 -19.90 8.43
CA LEU A 22 18.76 -20.54 9.02
C LEU A 22 20.03 -20.28 8.20
N ASP A 23 19.84 -20.08 6.90
CA ASP A 23 20.84 -19.74 5.91
C ASP A 23 20.32 -18.51 5.16
N ASP A 24 20.98 -17.37 5.38
CA ASP A 24 20.57 -16.07 4.82
C ASP A 24 20.71 -16.00 3.29
N GLU A 25 21.32 -17.01 2.66
CA GLU A 25 21.37 -17.13 1.20
C GLU A 25 20.12 -17.79 0.60
N ILE A 26 19.30 -18.45 1.44
CA ILE A 26 18.12 -19.22 1.00
C ILE A 26 16.83 -18.55 1.54
N PRO A 27 15.94 -18.05 0.65
CA PRO A 27 14.70 -17.45 1.10
C PRO A 27 13.77 -18.50 1.71
N VAL A 28 13.15 -18.18 2.85
CA VAL A 28 12.11 -19.01 3.49
C VAL A 28 10.71 -18.73 2.96
N LEU A 29 10.53 -17.59 2.28
CA LEU A 29 9.29 -17.22 1.59
C LEU A 29 9.56 -16.97 0.11
N THR A 30 8.84 -17.69 -0.74
CA THR A 30 8.87 -17.51 -2.19
C THR A 30 7.47 -17.13 -2.68
N SER A 31 7.39 -16.04 -3.43
CA SER A 31 6.17 -15.60 -4.10
C SER A 31 5.77 -16.61 -5.18
N LYS A 32 4.46 -16.83 -5.32
CA LYS A 32 3.93 -17.61 -6.46
C LYS A 32 4.09 -16.87 -7.79
N ASP A 33 4.11 -15.55 -7.75
CA ASP A 33 4.44 -14.70 -8.90
C ASP A 33 5.87 -14.17 -8.74
N ALA A 34 6.76 -14.61 -9.63
CA ALA A 34 8.17 -14.24 -9.58
C ALA A 34 8.40 -12.72 -9.67
N ASN A 35 7.50 -11.96 -10.32
CA ASN A 35 7.63 -10.50 -10.43
C ASN A 35 7.41 -9.79 -9.09
N SER A 36 6.70 -10.43 -8.17
CA SER A 36 6.35 -9.88 -6.86
C SER A 36 7.35 -10.25 -5.76
N GLN A 37 8.32 -11.14 -6.04
CA GLN A 37 9.28 -11.64 -5.05
C GLN A 37 10.03 -10.50 -4.34
N TRP A 38 10.47 -9.50 -5.11
CA TRP A 38 11.29 -8.40 -4.63
C TRP A 38 10.49 -7.23 -4.03
N SER A 39 9.17 -7.37 -3.94
CA SER A 39 8.30 -6.37 -3.26
C SER A 39 8.14 -6.67 -1.77
N MET A 40 8.35 -7.92 -1.35
CA MET A 40 8.27 -8.35 0.04
C MET A 40 9.31 -7.64 0.93
N GLY A 41 9.00 -7.46 2.21
CA GLY A 41 9.98 -6.99 3.20
C GLY A 41 10.23 -5.48 3.24
N GLN A 42 9.64 -4.69 2.35
CA GLN A 42 9.82 -3.23 2.38
C GLN A 42 9.35 -2.61 3.71
N ARG A 43 10.06 -1.59 4.19
CA ARG A 43 9.77 -0.86 5.45
C ARG A 43 9.70 0.66 5.28
N GLU A 44 9.63 1.15 4.04
CA GLU A 44 9.66 2.58 3.74
C GLU A 44 8.34 3.25 4.10
N ARG A 45 7.21 2.65 3.70
CA ARG A 45 5.89 3.24 3.89
C ARG A 45 4.78 2.19 3.86
N ALA A 46 3.64 2.52 4.48
CA ALA A 46 2.42 1.72 4.35
C ALA A 46 1.98 1.66 2.88
N ALA A 47 1.65 0.47 2.40
CA ALA A 47 1.09 0.30 1.07
C ALA A 47 -0.35 0.85 1.05
N PHE A 48 -0.86 1.11 -0.16
CA PHE A 48 -2.25 1.55 -0.30
C PHE A 48 -3.23 0.51 0.27
N SER A 49 -2.95 -0.77 0.07
CA SER A 49 -3.71 -1.90 0.62
C SER A 49 -3.80 -1.85 2.16
N ASP A 50 -2.70 -1.57 2.84
CA ASP A 50 -2.64 -1.40 4.30
C ASP A 50 -3.56 -0.27 4.75
N VAL A 51 -3.45 0.88 4.09
CA VAL A 51 -4.26 2.07 4.39
C VAL A 51 -5.74 1.81 4.11
N ALA A 52 -6.07 1.17 2.99
CA ALA A 52 -7.45 0.84 2.64
C ALA A 52 -8.08 -0.12 3.64
N MET A 53 -7.35 -1.17 4.05
CA MET A 53 -7.83 -2.14 5.02
C MET A 53 -8.09 -1.50 6.39
N VAL A 54 -7.18 -0.64 6.87
CA VAL A 54 -7.37 0.08 8.14
C VAL A 54 -8.54 1.07 8.05
N ASN A 55 -8.68 1.80 6.94
CA ASN A 55 -9.80 2.73 6.77
C ASN A 55 -11.15 2.00 6.74
N ALA A 56 -11.22 0.83 6.13
CA ALA A 56 -12.41 -0.01 6.13
C ALA A 56 -12.70 -0.60 7.51
N LEU A 57 -11.68 -1.10 8.21
CA LEU A 57 -11.83 -1.69 9.55
C LEU A 57 -12.38 -0.70 10.59
N TYR A 58 -11.98 0.57 10.49
CA TYR A 58 -12.37 1.62 11.44
C TYR A 58 -13.44 2.58 10.91
N ASP A 59 -14.12 2.21 9.82
CA ASP A 59 -15.21 3.00 9.22
C ASP A 59 -14.85 4.47 8.99
N CYS A 60 -13.61 4.74 8.56
CA CYS A 60 -13.10 6.10 8.42
C CYS A 60 -13.88 6.94 7.42
N ALA A 61 -14.56 6.31 6.45
CA ALA A 61 -15.45 7.00 5.51
C ALA A 61 -16.60 7.74 6.21
N GLN A 62 -17.06 7.26 7.38
CA GLN A 62 -18.14 7.89 8.15
C GLN A 62 -17.77 9.27 8.71
N LYS A 63 -16.47 9.59 8.78
CA LYS A 63 -16.00 10.94 9.14
C LYS A 63 -16.30 11.97 8.05
N CYS A 64 -16.60 11.52 6.84
CA CYS A 64 -16.92 12.36 5.69
C CYS A 64 -18.33 12.02 5.16
N PRO A 65 -19.41 12.39 5.88
CA PRO A 65 -20.78 12.12 5.42
C PRO A 65 -21.11 12.87 4.12
N TYR A 66 -20.42 13.99 3.86
CA TYR A 66 -20.56 14.80 2.64
C TYR A 66 -19.18 15.07 2.04
N PRO A 67 -18.57 14.09 1.34
CA PRO A 67 -17.27 14.28 0.73
C PRO A 67 -17.33 15.30 -0.41
N LEU A 68 -16.31 16.17 -0.49
CA LEU A 68 -16.21 17.22 -1.51
C LEU A 68 -15.64 16.71 -2.84
N VAL A 69 -15.19 15.45 -2.88
CA VAL A 69 -14.62 14.80 -4.06
C VAL A 69 -15.16 13.39 -4.20
N LYS A 70 -15.16 12.87 -5.44
CA LYS A 70 -15.47 11.47 -5.74
C LYS A 70 -14.20 10.79 -6.24
N CYS A 71 -13.73 9.76 -5.51
CA CYS A 71 -12.55 9.01 -5.91
C CYS A 71 -12.89 8.01 -7.03
N ALA A 72 -11.91 7.75 -7.90
CA ALA A 72 -11.99 6.80 -9.01
C ALA A 72 -10.86 5.77 -8.91
N ASN A 73 -10.89 4.75 -9.77
CA ASN A 73 -9.82 3.74 -9.92
C ASN A 73 -9.40 3.07 -8.60
N GLY A 74 -10.36 2.80 -7.72
CA GLY A 74 -10.11 2.17 -6.43
C GLY A 74 -9.51 3.09 -5.36
N GLY A 75 -9.38 4.39 -5.61
CA GLY A 75 -9.00 5.36 -4.58
C GLY A 75 -10.06 5.50 -3.47
N ILE A 76 -9.61 5.85 -2.27
CA ILE A 76 -10.47 6.05 -1.09
C ILE A 76 -10.45 7.53 -0.65
N ILE A 77 -11.52 8.01 -0.02
CA ILE A 77 -11.59 9.37 0.50
C ILE A 77 -10.57 9.53 1.64
N ASN A 78 -9.84 10.64 1.63
CA ASN A 78 -9.01 11.03 2.75
C ASN A 78 -9.92 11.48 3.92
N SER A 79 -10.03 10.62 4.94
CA SER A 79 -10.92 10.85 6.09
C SER A 79 -10.52 12.03 6.98
N LYS A 80 -9.35 12.65 6.76
CA LYS A 80 -8.89 13.84 7.50
C LYS A 80 -9.36 15.14 6.85
N THR A 81 -9.48 15.16 5.52
CA THR A 81 -9.79 16.39 4.77
C THR A 81 -11.15 16.35 4.07
N CYS A 82 -11.70 15.16 3.80
CA CYS A 82 -12.92 14.94 3.02
C CYS A 82 -12.91 15.56 1.60
N ALA A 83 -11.77 16.10 1.16
CA ALA A 83 -11.62 16.90 -0.06
C ALA A 83 -10.49 16.38 -0.96
N ALA A 84 -9.86 15.27 -0.60
CA ALA A 84 -8.80 14.64 -1.37
C ALA A 84 -8.99 13.11 -1.38
N CYS A 85 -8.42 12.46 -2.38
CA CYS A 85 -8.36 11.01 -2.47
C CYS A 85 -6.97 10.50 -2.08
N ILE A 86 -6.96 9.38 -1.37
CA ILE A 86 -5.79 8.52 -1.25
C ILE A 86 -5.88 7.56 -2.44
N CYS A 87 -4.88 7.57 -3.31
CA CYS A 87 -4.90 6.77 -4.53
C CYS A 87 -3.95 5.56 -4.39
N PRO A 88 -4.32 4.39 -4.96
CA PRO A 88 -3.36 3.33 -5.15
C PRO A 88 -2.20 3.84 -6.00
N TYR A 89 -0.98 3.65 -5.52
CA TYR A 89 0.21 3.87 -6.35
C TYR A 89 0.18 2.81 -7.45
N MET A 90 -0.21 3.19 -8.65
CA MET A 90 -0.16 2.29 -9.79
C MET A 90 1.29 2.09 -10.20
N VAL A 91 1.87 0.92 -9.89
CA VAL A 91 2.94 0.35 -10.72
C VAL A 91 2.25 -0.36 -11.88
N LEU A 92 1.97 0.38 -12.94
CA LEU A 92 1.66 -0.19 -14.24
C LEU A 92 2.79 0.16 -15.19
N SER A 93 3.33 -0.87 -15.82
CA SER A 93 4.11 -0.79 -17.05
C SER A 93 3.54 0.31 -17.96
N ALA A 94 4.40 1.28 -18.31
CA ALA A 94 4.11 2.46 -19.11
C ALA A 94 3.01 3.39 -18.56
N TYR A 95 3.34 4.22 -17.57
CA TYR A 95 3.16 5.68 -17.57
C TYR A 95 3.38 6.18 -16.13
N SER A 96 4.57 6.72 -15.91
CA SER A 96 4.98 7.40 -14.69
C SER A 96 4.05 8.59 -14.40
N PHE A 97 3.06 8.42 -13.53
CA PHE A 97 2.58 9.53 -12.71
C PHE A 97 3.30 9.46 -11.37
N SER A 98 4.54 9.97 -11.38
CA SER A 98 5.25 10.37 -10.18
C SER A 98 4.38 11.37 -9.40
N SER A 99 3.77 10.93 -8.30
CA SER A 99 3.59 11.86 -7.19
C SER A 99 4.91 11.87 -6.44
N PRO A 100 5.66 12.98 -6.42
CA PRO A 100 6.94 13.04 -5.74
C PRO A 100 6.66 12.87 -4.26
N SER A 101 7.10 11.75 -3.69
CA SER A 101 7.48 11.75 -2.28
C SER A 101 8.52 12.85 -2.14
N ILE A 102 8.12 13.92 -1.47
CA ILE A 102 8.98 14.92 -0.86
C ILE A 102 10.16 14.16 -0.25
N HIS A 103 11.31 14.22 -0.91
CA HIS A 103 12.57 13.81 -0.30
C HIS A 103 12.78 14.77 0.86
N LEU A 104 12.74 14.19 2.04
CA LEU A 104 13.22 14.75 3.29
C LEU A 104 14.54 15.49 3.05
N TYR A 105 14.60 16.69 3.62
CA TYR A 105 15.80 17.45 3.92
C TYR A 105 16.99 16.52 4.20
N LEU A 106 18.04 16.63 3.39
CA LEU A 106 19.39 16.37 3.84
C LEU A 106 20.01 17.72 4.20
N SER A 107 20.72 17.73 5.33
CA SER A 107 21.51 18.82 5.90
C SER A 107 22.48 19.45 4.90
#